data_AF-A0ABC9FHJ6-F1
#
_entry.id   AF-A0ABC9FHJ6-F1
#
_cell.length_a   1.000
_cell.length_b   1.000
_cell.length_c   1.000
_cell.angle_alpha   90.00
_cell.angle_beta   90.00
_cell.angle_gamma   90.00
#
_symmetry.space_group_name_H-M   'P 1'
#
loop_
_entity.id
_entity.type
_entity.pdbx_description
1 polymer ?
#
loop_
_entity_poly.entity_id
_entity_poly.type
_entity_poly.pdbx_seq_one_letter_code
_entity_poly.pdbx_strand_id
1 'polypeptide(L)'
;MCPDNAACRGNRADALTGLRRFGEAVKDCEEALRIDPSYGRAHQRLATLHIRLGRIEDALKHQSLASPQLDPLELHRLQTVEQHLGRCLDARKAGEWKCVLRESDAAIASGADSSALLLAAKAEALLPLNRLDEADSAISSASKLDYPFSDTKFCGFLANAYLFYVHAQVDMALGRFDNAVSSIDKARIKDPGNTEVVTIHNKVKAVARARSLGNELFNSGNFSEACLAYGEGLKQHPTNKVLYGNRAACWFKLGQWEKSIEDCNQAIKIHPNYTKALLRRAACYGKMGRWAAEGPHGVTALAQDPVNLAGGPNIGNLQRSSEVCANETLAHRCQCNTEDIDESSAEGLCGAVTYAKANAMLIQVPVLGTTKKFWRLSDKATMISRKLALILKSHHAVCKYLSAPLKVSNVWISISTGTVKLRGVSFTSKQFDIERVRDDYKHLSSVLLVLISISGGDITKLPPDYEEFIMLLRRNTLTVQDEFLIVNNSALLPMKNRTEVFLMLCDKINKYLGRTKDGQAKKKRILSKLPYKKDWLDTAVANTQINQWVVNVQNKYERTQYDQLRLNRNVRSHMHDYNDDNIEEVLYCEWPELLMEMMKALHAESELECTDIQNKFG
;
A
#
# COMPACT_ATOMS: atom_id res chain seq x y z
N MET A 1 38.59 -26.57 3.33
CA MET A 1 39.08 -25.21 3.69
C MET A 1 39.97 -25.36 4.90
N CYS A 2 41.17 -24.77 4.91
CA CYS A 2 42.10 -24.81 6.05
C CYS A 2 41.53 -23.94 7.19
N PRO A 3 40.99 -24.51 8.28
CA PRO A 3 40.38 -23.72 9.35
C PRO A 3 41.42 -22.86 10.05
N ASP A 4 42.67 -23.30 10.10
CA ASP A 4 43.74 -22.69 10.91
C ASP A 4 44.58 -21.66 10.14
N ASN A 5 44.10 -21.15 9.01
CA ASN A 5 44.81 -20.14 8.23
C ASN A 5 44.20 -18.74 8.41
N ALA A 6 44.94 -17.85 9.08
CA ALA A 6 44.54 -16.46 9.34
C ALA A 6 44.26 -15.66 8.06
N ALA A 7 45.06 -15.87 7.00
CA ALA A 7 44.88 -15.19 5.72
C ALA A 7 43.58 -15.62 5.01
N CYS A 8 43.25 -16.92 5.07
CA CYS A 8 42.00 -17.43 4.51
C CYS A 8 40.78 -16.85 5.23
N ARG A 9 40.80 -16.79 6.57
CA ARG A 9 39.72 -16.16 7.36
C ARG A 9 39.61 -14.67 7.09
N GLY A 10 40.73 -13.95 7.03
CA GLY A 10 40.73 -12.53 6.66
C GLY A 10 40.12 -12.27 5.27
N ASN A 11 40.44 -13.09 4.27
CA ASN A 11 39.87 -12.92 2.92
C ASN A 11 38.38 -13.28 2.87
N ARG A 12 37.95 -14.26 3.68
CA ARG A 12 36.52 -14.56 3.85
C ARG A 12 35.77 -13.38 4.49
N ALA A 13 36.35 -12.74 5.49
CA ALA A 13 35.79 -11.54 6.11
C ALA A 13 35.60 -10.39 5.10
N ASP A 14 36.57 -10.21 4.19
CA ASP A 14 36.49 -9.20 3.13
C ASP A 14 35.32 -9.47 2.17
N ALA A 15 35.18 -10.73 1.73
CA ALA A 15 34.04 -11.16 0.90
C ALA A 15 32.70 -10.98 1.63
N LEU A 16 32.63 -11.33 2.92
CA LEU A 16 31.44 -11.13 3.76
C LEU A 16 31.09 -9.64 3.93
N THR A 17 32.11 -8.78 4.00
CA THR A 17 31.94 -7.32 4.03
C THR A 17 31.30 -6.81 2.74
N GLY A 18 31.72 -7.32 1.58
CA GLY A 18 31.09 -7.05 0.28
C GLY A 18 29.64 -7.52 0.20
N LEU A 19 29.30 -8.63 0.88
CA LEU A 19 27.94 -9.16 1.00
C LEU A 19 27.08 -8.47 2.09
N ARG A 20 27.60 -7.44 2.76
CA ARG A 20 26.94 -6.73 3.88
C ARG A 20 26.63 -7.61 5.11
N ARG A 21 27.37 -8.72 5.29
CA ARG A 21 27.25 -9.62 6.45
C ARG A 21 28.26 -9.23 7.53
N PHE A 22 28.10 -8.01 8.06
CA PHE A 22 29.11 -7.37 8.92
C PHE A 22 29.41 -8.14 10.21
N GLY A 23 28.38 -8.74 10.84
CA GLY A 23 28.58 -9.52 12.07
C GLY A 23 29.47 -10.75 11.88
N GLU A 24 29.34 -11.43 10.75
CA GLU A 24 30.20 -12.57 10.40
C GLU A 24 31.58 -12.12 9.96
N ALA A 25 31.67 -11.01 9.23
CA ALA A 25 32.95 -10.41 8.85
C ALA A 25 33.81 -10.03 10.08
N VAL A 26 33.20 -9.43 11.10
CA VAL A 26 33.88 -9.12 12.37
C VAL A 26 34.39 -10.40 13.05
N LYS A 27 33.53 -11.40 13.22
CA LYS A 27 33.91 -12.70 13.83
C LYS A 27 35.07 -13.37 13.08
N ASP A 28 35.05 -13.34 11.76
CA ASP A 28 36.11 -13.94 10.94
C ASP A 28 37.45 -13.20 11.08
N CYS A 29 37.43 -11.88 11.22
CA CYS A 29 38.64 -11.13 11.48
C CYS A 29 39.15 -11.33 12.91
N GLU A 30 38.28 -11.35 13.93
CA GLU A 30 38.65 -11.66 15.32
C GLU A 30 39.30 -13.05 15.42
N GLU A 31 38.73 -14.02 14.72
CA GLU A 31 39.21 -15.40 14.70
C GLU A 31 40.49 -15.56 13.83
N ALA A 32 40.73 -14.66 12.87
CA ALA A 32 42.02 -14.56 12.19
C ALA A 32 43.11 -14.02 13.13
N LEU A 33 42.79 -13.01 13.94
CA LEU A 33 43.71 -12.46 14.95
C LEU A 33 43.95 -13.43 16.12
N ARG A 34 42.99 -14.31 16.42
CA ARG A 34 43.19 -15.39 17.39
C ARG A 34 44.26 -16.38 16.94
N ILE A 35 44.38 -16.63 15.63
CA ILE A 35 45.44 -17.48 15.05
C ILE A 35 46.76 -16.70 14.98
N ASP A 36 46.74 -15.49 14.42
CA ASP A 36 47.91 -14.65 14.23
C ASP A 36 47.63 -13.22 14.72
N PRO A 37 48.01 -12.89 15.97
CA PRO A 37 47.83 -11.54 16.52
C PRO A 37 48.61 -10.46 15.79
N SER A 38 49.65 -10.82 15.02
CA SER A 38 50.47 -9.86 14.26
C SER A 38 49.92 -9.59 12.86
N TYR A 39 48.77 -10.19 12.50
CA TYR A 39 48.22 -10.10 11.16
C TYR A 39 47.63 -8.71 10.86
N GLY A 40 48.49 -7.78 10.41
CA GLY A 40 48.15 -6.38 10.18
C GLY A 40 46.95 -6.16 9.25
N ARG A 41 46.73 -7.00 8.23
CA ARG A 41 45.55 -6.89 7.34
C ARG A 41 44.23 -7.20 8.04
N ALA A 42 44.21 -8.12 9.03
CA ALA A 42 43.00 -8.36 9.81
C ALA A 42 42.70 -7.18 10.75
N HIS A 43 43.73 -6.56 11.34
CA HIS A 43 43.58 -5.32 12.10
C HIS A 43 43.03 -4.17 11.26
N GLN A 44 43.54 -3.96 10.04
CA GLN A 44 43.01 -2.96 9.11
C GLN A 44 41.53 -3.20 8.76
N ARG A 45 41.19 -4.45 8.42
CA ARG A 45 39.81 -4.84 8.09
C ARG A 45 38.86 -4.66 9.27
N LEU A 46 39.28 -4.98 10.49
CA LEU A 46 38.50 -4.71 11.70
C LEU A 46 38.32 -3.22 11.94
N ALA A 47 39.38 -2.41 11.79
CA ALA A 47 39.27 -0.97 11.96
C ALA A 47 38.20 -0.37 11.03
N THR A 48 38.24 -0.72 9.73
CA THR A 48 37.23 -0.28 8.76
C THR A 48 35.83 -0.80 9.11
N LEU A 49 35.69 -2.07 9.51
CA LEU A 49 34.40 -2.63 9.93
C LEU A 49 33.85 -1.90 11.16
N HIS A 50 34.69 -1.62 12.16
CA HIS A 50 34.29 -0.91 13.37
C HIS A 50 33.86 0.54 13.08
N ILE A 51 34.52 1.24 12.14
CA ILE A 51 34.05 2.56 11.67
C ILE A 51 32.64 2.46 11.10
N ARG A 52 32.38 1.48 10.21
CA ARG A 52 31.06 1.27 9.59
C ARG A 52 29.96 0.95 10.59
N LEU A 53 30.31 0.24 11.66
CA LEU A 53 29.39 -0.10 12.76
C LEU A 53 29.22 1.06 13.76
N GLY A 54 30.03 2.13 13.66
CA GLY A 54 30.06 3.26 14.58
C GLY A 54 30.78 2.98 15.92
N ARG A 55 31.63 1.94 15.98
CA ARG A 55 32.42 1.56 17.16
C ARG A 55 33.81 2.19 17.12
N ILE A 56 33.87 3.50 17.35
CA ILE A 56 35.09 4.29 17.12
C ILE A 56 36.24 3.89 18.03
N GLU A 57 35.97 3.63 19.31
CA GLU A 57 37.00 3.19 20.26
C GLU A 57 37.68 1.88 19.83
N ASP A 58 36.91 0.92 19.33
CA ASP A 58 37.45 -0.37 18.86
C ASP A 58 38.20 -0.21 17.53
N ALA A 59 37.73 0.69 16.66
CA ALA A 59 38.45 1.03 15.44
C ALA A 59 39.84 1.62 15.75
N LEU A 60 39.92 2.57 16.69
CA LEU A 60 41.18 3.18 17.13
C LEU A 60 42.17 2.15 17.70
N LYS A 61 41.68 1.20 18.50
CA LYS A 61 42.52 0.11 19.06
C LYS A 61 43.12 -0.76 17.97
N HIS A 62 42.35 -1.17 16.97
CA HIS A 62 42.87 -2.01 15.90
C HIS A 62 43.76 -1.23 14.92
N GLN A 63 43.51 0.07 14.79
CA GLN A 63 44.31 0.92 13.92
C GLN A 63 45.72 1.19 14.47
N SER A 64 45.89 1.26 15.80
CA SER A 64 47.22 1.35 16.41
C SER A 64 48.03 0.05 16.29
N LEU A 65 47.37 -1.09 16.11
CA LEU A 65 47.98 -2.42 15.98
C LEU A 65 48.31 -2.82 14.52
N ALA A 66 47.66 -2.19 13.54
CA ALA A 66 47.76 -2.55 12.13
C ALA A 66 49.10 -2.16 11.44
N SER A 67 49.67 -1.00 11.76
CA SER A 67 50.97 -0.49 11.25
C SER A 67 51.34 0.87 11.89
N PRO A 68 52.63 1.25 11.96
CA PRO A 68 53.07 2.55 12.50
C PRO A 68 52.81 3.75 11.58
N GLN A 69 52.48 3.53 10.30
CA GLN A 69 52.15 4.60 9.35
C GLN A 69 50.65 4.55 9.05
N LEU A 70 49.97 5.56 9.55
CA LEU A 70 48.53 5.74 9.48
C LEU A 70 48.13 6.25 8.10
N ASP A 71 47.17 5.61 7.43
CA ASP A 71 46.54 6.19 6.25
C ASP A 71 45.81 7.49 6.68
N PRO A 72 46.26 8.69 6.23
CA PRO A 72 45.68 9.96 6.67
C PRO A 72 44.19 10.06 6.33
N LEU A 73 43.74 9.38 5.28
CA LEU A 73 42.35 9.42 4.83
C LEU A 73 41.41 8.66 5.79
N GLU A 74 41.80 7.46 6.22
CA GLU A 74 41.02 6.66 7.17
C GLU A 74 41.01 7.29 8.55
N LEU A 75 42.13 7.89 9.01
CA LEU A 75 42.14 8.66 10.25
C LEU A 75 41.18 9.85 10.17
N HIS A 76 41.21 10.59 9.07
CA HIS A 76 40.31 11.72 8.89
C HIS A 76 38.84 11.30 8.90
N ARG A 77 38.51 10.18 8.24
CA ARG A 77 37.15 9.59 8.29
C ARG A 77 36.74 9.24 9.71
N LEU A 78 37.61 8.56 10.45
CA LEU A 78 37.35 8.15 11.83
C LEU A 78 37.09 9.37 12.74
N GLN A 79 37.96 10.39 12.69
CA GLN A 79 37.80 11.64 13.45
C GLN A 79 36.50 12.36 13.10
N THR A 80 36.13 12.39 11.81
CA THR A 80 34.89 13.02 11.35
C THR A 80 33.67 12.28 11.91
N VAL A 81 33.65 10.94 11.85
CA VAL A 81 32.57 10.14 12.42
C VAL A 81 32.49 10.32 13.94
N GLU A 82 33.62 10.31 14.64
CA GLU A 82 33.70 10.56 16.09
C GLU A 82 33.09 11.90 16.47
N GLN A 83 33.45 12.96 15.75
CA GLN A 83 32.94 14.31 15.98
C GLN A 83 31.43 14.39 15.79
N HIS A 84 30.89 13.81 14.71
CA HIS A 84 29.45 13.78 14.47
C HIS A 84 28.72 12.91 15.49
N LEU A 85 29.30 11.79 15.91
CA LEU A 85 28.75 10.93 16.96
C LEU A 85 28.66 11.69 18.29
N GLY A 86 29.74 12.37 18.71
CA GLY A 86 29.76 13.19 19.92
C GLY A 86 28.68 14.28 19.90
N ARG A 87 28.60 15.05 18.80
CA ARG A 87 27.55 16.06 18.62
C ARG A 87 26.14 15.48 18.62
N CYS A 88 25.93 14.31 18.03
CA CYS A 88 24.65 13.61 18.07
C CYS A 88 24.24 13.25 19.50
N LEU A 89 25.18 12.74 20.31
CA LEU A 89 24.93 12.37 21.70
C LEU A 89 24.61 13.60 22.57
N ASP A 90 25.34 14.69 22.37
CA ASP A 90 25.11 15.93 23.13
C ASP A 90 23.79 16.60 22.72
N ALA A 91 23.48 16.63 21.42
CA ALA A 91 22.20 17.11 20.90
C ALA A 91 21.02 16.32 21.46
N ARG A 92 21.16 14.99 21.60
CA ARG A 92 20.13 14.14 22.20
C ARG A 92 19.90 14.51 23.66
N LYS A 93 20.96 14.67 24.45
CA LYS A 93 20.85 15.09 25.87
C LYS A 93 20.19 16.46 25.99
N ALA A 94 20.48 17.37 25.05
CA ALA A 94 19.88 18.69 24.99
C ALA A 94 18.42 18.69 24.47
N GLY A 95 17.92 17.56 23.95
CA GLY A 95 16.59 17.47 23.32
C GLY A 95 16.49 18.14 21.95
N GLU A 96 17.62 18.42 21.29
CA GLU A 96 17.68 19.06 19.98
C GLU A 96 17.50 18.04 18.85
N TRP A 97 16.28 17.52 18.68
CA TRP A 97 16.00 16.41 17.76
C TRP A 97 16.37 16.67 16.30
N LYS A 98 16.26 17.92 15.82
CA LYS A 98 16.72 18.29 14.46
C LYS A 98 18.23 18.16 14.32
N CYS A 99 18.98 18.51 15.36
CA CYS A 99 20.43 18.37 15.40
C CYS A 99 20.82 16.89 15.47
N VAL A 100 20.15 16.09 16.31
CA VAL A 100 20.35 14.62 16.35
C VAL A 100 20.19 14.00 14.97
N LEU A 101 19.12 14.36 14.24
CA LEU A 101 18.87 13.86 12.89
C LEU A 101 20.01 14.24 11.93
N ARG A 102 20.41 15.52 11.92
CA ARG A 102 21.46 16.04 11.04
C ARG A 102 22.82 15.39 11.32
N GLU A 103 23.23 15.31 12.59
CA GLU A 103 24.52 14.76 12.98
C GLU A 103 24.56 13.23 12.79
N SER A 104 23.43 12.53 13.00
CA SER A 104 23.32 11.10 12.66
C SER A 104 23.49 10.86 11.16
N ASP A 105 22.83 11.64 10.31
CA ASP A 105 22.95 11.53 8.86
C ASP A 105 24.37 11.88 8.39
N ALA A 106 25.02 12.86 9.00
CA ALA A 106 26.41 13.22 8.71
C ALA A 106 27.41 12.13 9.13
N ALA A 107 27.20 11.48 10.28
CA ALA A 107 28.02 10.34 10.72
C ALA A 107 27.87 9.14 9.77
N ILE A 108 26.65 8.84 9.33
CA ILE A 108 26.35 7.80 8.33
C ILE A 108 27.05 8.11 7.00
N ALA A 109 26.94 9.35 6.51
CA ALA A 109 27.57 9.79 5.27
C ALA A 109 29.11 9.78 5.33
N SER A 110 29.67 9.99 6.53
CA SER A 110 31.13 10.02 6.76
C SER A 110 31.76 8.63 6.91
N GLY A 111 30.96 7.57 7.01
CA GLY A 111 31.45 6.18 7.01
C GLY A 111 30.70 5.22 7.92
N ALA A 112 29.88 5.68 8.87
CA ALA A 112 29.13 4.83 9.81
C ALA A 112 27.80 4.31 9.23
N ASP A 113 27.83 3.86 7.98
CA ASP A 113 26.65 3.52 7.18
C ASP A 113 25.84 2.32 7.70
N SER A 114 26.46 1.49 8.54
CA SER A 114 25.93 0.23 9.02
C SER A 114 25.74 0.23 10.54
N SER A 115 25.64 1.40 11.16
CA SER A 115 25.43 1.53 12.60
C SER A 115 23.95 1.48 12.96
N ALA A 116 23.51 0.36 13.54
CA ALA A 116 22.15 0.21 14.05
C ALA A 116 21.79 1.23 15.15
N LEU A 117 22.77 1.70 15.93
CA LEU A 117 22.55 2.69 16.99
C LEU A 117 22.29 4.09 16.43
N LEU A 118 23.00 4.50 15.37
CA LEU A 118 22.72 5.76 14.67
C LEU A 118 21.37 5.73 13.96
N LEU A 119 21.00 4.58 13.37
CA LEU A 119 19.67 4.40 12.80
C LEU A 119 18.56 4.45 13.85
N ALA A 120 18.81 3.90 15.05
CA ALA A 120 17.90 4.03 16.18
C ALA A 120 17.81 5.48 16.70
N ALA A 121 18.95 6.19 16.81
CA ALA A 121 18.97 7.60 17.18
C ALA A 121 18.20 8.49 16.19
N LYS A 122 18.35 8.20 14.89
CA LYS A 122 17.55 8.80 13.83
C LYS A 122 16.05 8.52 14.00
N ALA A 123 15.67 7.25 14.21
CA ALA A 123 14.27 6.88 14.42
C ALA A 123 13.66 7.61 15.62
N GLU A 124 14.40 7.72 16.73
CA GLU A 124 13.95 8.44 17.91
C GLU A 124 13.79 9.94 17.68
N ALA A 125 14.75 10.57 16.98
CA ALA A 125 14.66 12.00 16.64
C ALA A 125 13.46 12.31 15.72
N LEU A 126 13.04 11.36 14.90
CA LEU A 126 11.90 11.52 13.98
C LEU A 126 10.54 11.47 14.69
N LEU A 127 10.44 10.84 15.87
CA LEU A 127 9.21 10.77 16.67
C LEU A 127 8.68 12.16 17.10
N PRO A 128 9.45 13.01 17.81
CA PRO A 128 8.99 14.34 18.19
C PRO A 128 8.85 15.28 16.98
N LEU A 129 9.52 14.99 15.86
CA LEU A 129 9.35 15.71 14.59
C LEU A 129 8.10 15.26 13.80
N ASN A 130 7.34 14.30 14.33
CA ASN A 130 6.11 13.78 13.75
C ASN A 130 6.30 13.13 12.36
N ARG A 131 7.47 12.52 12.12
CA ARG A 131 7.81 11.82 10.86
C ARG A 131 7.82 10.31 11.07
N LEU A 132 6.65 9.76 11.39
CA LEU A 132 6.49 8.38 11.86
C LEU A 132 6.88 7.31 10.83
N ASP A 133 6.56 7.52 9.55
CA ASP A 133 6.88 6.55 8.49
C ASP A 133 8.39 6.39 8.28
N GLU A 134 9.12 7.49 8.40
CA GLU A 134 10.58 7.50 8.33
C GLU A 134 11.20 6.88 9.59
N ALA A 135 10.59 7.10 10.75
CA ALA A 135 11.00 6.45 12.00
C ALA A 135 10.85 4.92 11.92
N ASP A 136 9.73 4.43 11.38
CA ASP A 136 9.46 3.00 11.15
C ASP A 136 10.48 2.39 10.17
N SER A 137 10.79 3.12 9.10
CA SER A 137 11.75 2.71 8.09
C SER A 137 13.18 2.63 8.65
N ALA A 138 13.57 3.61 9.47
CA ALA A 138 14.88 3.65 10.12
C ALA A 138 15.05 2.51 11.13
N ILE A 139 14.06 2.27 12.00
CA ILE A 139 14.14 1.19 12.99
C ILE A 139 14.07 -0.20 12.34
N SER A 140 13.27 -0.36 11.29
CA SER A 140 13.22 -1.60 10.50
C SER A 140 14.54 -1.89 9.81
N SER A 141 15.28 -0.85 9.41
CA SER A 141 16.62 -0.99 8.83
C SER A 141 17.65 -1.36 9.90
N ALA A 142 17.55 -0.76 11.09
CA ALA A 142 18.40 -1.11 12.23
C ALA A 142 18.23 -2.58 12.65
N SER A 143 17.00 -3.09 12.71
CA SER A 143 16.70 -4.47 13.10
C SER A 143 17.18 -5.53 12.10
N LYS A 144 17.45 -5.15 10.84
CA LYS A 144 18.01 -6.06 9.81
C LYS A 144 19.51 -6.25 9.96
N LEU A 145 20.18 -5.36 10.68
CA LEU A 145 21.61 -5.44 10.92
C LEU A 145 21.86 -6.44 12.06
N ASP A 146 21.99 -7.71 11.70
CA ASP A 146 22.22 -8.78 12.66
C ASP A 146 23.71 -8.91 12.99
N TYR A 147 24.13 -8.23 14.05
CA TYR A 147 25.45 -8.43 14.65
C TYR A 147 25.38 -8.27 16.17
N PRO A 148 26.18 -9.05 16.94
CA PRO A 148 26.19 -8.94 18.38
C PRO A 148 26.70 -7.56 18.79
N PHE A 149 25.87 -6.79 19.49
CA PHE A 149 26.31 -5.58 20.15
C PHE A 149 27.20 -5.96 21.33
N SER A 150 28.34 -5.27 21.46
CA SER A 150 29.11 -5.25 22.69
C SER A 150 28.29 -4.64 23.83
N ASP A 151 28.71 -4.86 25.08
CA ASP A 151 28.14 -4.18 26.27
C ASP A 151 28.48 -2.68 26.33
N THR A 152 28.74 -2.07 25.17
CA THR A 152 29.06 -0.65 25.04
C THR A 152 27.82 0.18 25.33
N LYS A 153 28.04 1.28 26.05
CA LYS A 153 26.99 2.24 26.37
C LYS A 153 26.82 3.22 25.21
N PHE A 154 25.58 3.43 24.81
CA PHE A 154 25.18 4.46 23.85
C PHE A 154 24.13 5.34 24.50
N CYS A 155 24.38 6.64 24.60
CA CYS A 155 23.49 7.57 25.31
C CYS A 155 23.21 7.21 26.79
N GLY A 156 24.09 6.45 27.45
CA GLY A 156 23.86 5.95 28.81
C GLY A 156 23.01 4.67 28.91
N PHE A 157 22.59 4.11 27.77
CA PHE A 157 21.91 2.82 27.66
C PHE A 157 22.90 1.74 27.23
N LEU A 158 22.67 0.49 27.60
CA LEU A 158 23.30 -0.62 26.88
C LEU A 158 22.79 -0.63 25.43
N ALA A 159 23.69 -0.77 24.45
CA ALA A 159 23.38 -0.68 23.01
C ALA A 159 22.15 -1.51 22.58
N ASN A 160 22.06 -2.75 23.06
CA ASN A 160 20.91 -3.64 22.83
C ASN A 160 19.60 -3.09 23.41
N ALA A 161 19.65 -2.58 24.64
CA ALA A 161 18.48 -2.04 25.32
C ALA A 161 17.98 -0.77 24.62
N TYR A 162 18.90 0.07 24.14
CA TYR A 162 18.58 1.28 23.39
C TYR A 162 17.79 0.99 22.11
N LEU A 163 18.20 0.00 21.32
CA LEU A 163 17.49 -0.37 20.09
C LEU A 163 16.04 -0.79 20.39
N PHE A 164 15.85 -1.67 21.38
CA PHE A 164 14.52 -2.12 21.79
C PHE A 164 13.67 -0.99 22.40
N TYR A 165 14.32 -0.08 23.14
CA TYR A 165 13.69 1.10 23.72
C TYR A 165 13.12 2.02 22.64
N VAL A 166 13.88 2.33 21.59
CA VAL A 166 13.39 3.13 20.46
C VAL A 166 12.30 2.38 19.69
N HIS A 167 12.49 1.09 19.43
CA HIS A 167 11.49 0.26 18.75
C HIS A 167 10.13 0.28 19.45
N ALA A 168 10.13 0.17 20.78
CA ALA A 168 8.91 0.25 21.57
C ALA A 168 8.19 1.60 21.44
N GLN A 169 8.94 2.71 21.39
CA GLN A 169 8.37 4.04 21.22
C GLN A 169 7.78 4.24 19.81
N VAL A 170 8.47 3.75 18.77
CA VAL A 170 7.99 3.80 17.38
C VAL A 170 6.70 2.99 17.24
N ASP A 171 6.69 1.74 17.73
CA ASP A 171 5.51 0.89 17.71
C ASP A 171 4.34 1.51 18.49
N MET A 172 4.61 2.13 19.63
CA MET A 172 3.60 2.83 20.42
C MET A 172 2.97 4.00 19.65
N ALA A 173 3.79 4.80 18.96
CA ALA A 173 3.33 5.93 18.14
C ALA A 173 2.53 5.48 16.90
N LEU A 174 2.89 4.33 16.32
CA LEU A 174 2.16 3.71 15.20
C LEU A 174 0.88 2.99 15.65
N GLY A 175 0.73 2.70 16.95
CA GLY A 175 -0.41 1.98 17.51
C GLY A 175 -0.29 0.46 17.47
N ARG A 176 0.94 -0.07 17.37
CA ARG A 176 1.27 -1.50 17.47
C ARG A 176 1.58 -1.88 18.93
N PHE A 177 0.56 -1.81 19.78
CA PHE A 177 0.71 -1.89 21.25
C PHE A 177 1.37 -3.17 21.75
N ASP A 178 1.02 -4.34 21.19
CA ASP A 178 1.57 -5.62 21.63
C ASP A 178 3.07 -5.73 21.31
N ASN A 179 3.47 -5.28 20.12
CA ASN A 179 4.88 -5.19 19.72
C ASN A 179 5.66 -4.20 20.59
N ALA A 180 5.04 -3.08 20.94
CA ALA A 180 5.64 -2.09 21.84
C ALA A 180 5.90 -2.67 23.24
N VAL A 181 4.94 -3.42 23.80
CA VAL A 181 5.09 -4.10 25.10
C VAL A 181 6.19 -5.15 25.04
N SER A 182 6.20 -5.99 23.99
CA SER A 182 7.25 -7.01 23.80
C SER A 182 8.64 -6.39 23.70
N SER A 183 8.77 -5.31 22.92
CA SER A 183 10.05 -4.62 22.72
C SER A 183 10.54 -3.95 24.01
N ILE A 184 9.66 -3.27 24.75
CA ILE A 184 10.09 -2.61 25.99
C ILE A 184 10.40 -3.62 27.12
N ASP A 185 9.75 -4.79 27.13
CA ASP A 185 10.10 -5.89 28.02
C ASP A 185 11.52 -6.41 27.73
N LYS A 186 11.88 -6.57 26.46
CA LYS A 186 13.25 -6.92 26.06
C LYS A 186 14.26 -5.85 26.47
N ALA A 187 13.93 -4.57 26.28
CA ALA A 187 14.78 -3.46 26.73
C ALA A 187 15.01 -3.51 28.25
N ARG A 188 13.95 -3.77 29.03
CA ARG A 188 14.01 -3.82 30.50
C ARG A 188 14.82 -5.02 31.01
N ILE A 189 14.76 -6.16 30.32
CA ILE A 189 15.61 -7.32 30.65
C ILE A 189 17.08 -7.00 30.39
N LYS A 190 17.38 -6.27 29.31
CA LYS A 190 18.76 -5.94 28.93
C LYS A 190 19.38 -4.86 29.78
N ASP A 191 18.64 -3.82 30.12
CA ASP A 191 19.13 -2.70 30.94
C ASP A 191 18.11 -2.34 32.03
N PRO A 192 18.04 -3.15 33.12
CA PRO A 192 17.06 -2.96 34.17
C PRO A 192 17.32 -1.73 35.05
N GLY A 193 18.55 -1.22 35.06
CA GLY A 193 18.99 -0.08 35.87
C GLY A 193 18.76 1.28 35.22
N ASN A 194 18.49 1.32 33.92
CA ASN A 194 18.26 2.57 33.21
C ASN A 194 16.87 3.16 33.52
N THR A 195 16.86 4.38 34.07
CA THR A 195 15.65 5.08 34.53
C THR A 195 14.71 5.45 33.39
N GLU A 196 15.23 5.76 32.19
CA GLU A 196 14.41 6.07 31.02
C GLU A 196 13.68 4.81 30.52
N VAL A 197 14.39 3.67 30.45
CA VAL A 197 13.77 2.38 30.11
C VAL A 197 12.67 2.03 31.11
N VAL A 198 12.92 2.19 32.41
CA VAL A 198 11.90 1.97 33.47
C VAL A 198 10.67 2.85 33.27
N THR A 199 10.89 4.13 33.00
CA THR A 199 9.81 5.11 32.86
C THR A 199 8.94 4.81 31.64
N ILE A 200 9.57 4.57 30.49
CA ILE A 200 8.85 4.23 29.25
C ILE A 200 8.17 2.87 29.36
N HIS A 201 8.79 1.89 30.01
CA HIS A 201 8.17 0.57 30.28
C HIS A 201 6.84 0.70 31.02
N ASN A 202 6.82 1.46 32.11
CA ASN A 202 5.62 1.70 32.89
C ASN A 202 4.54 2.42 32.07
N LYS A 203 4.93 3.46 31.31
CA LYS A 203 4.00 4.20 30.43
C LYS A 203 3.43 3.32 29.32
N VAL A 204 4.27 2.59 28.59
CA VAL A 204 3.87 1.70 27.48
C VAL A 204 2.88 0.65 27.98
N LYS A 205 3.17 0.00 29.12
CA LYS A 205 2.26 -0.98 29.70
C LYS A 205 0.96 -0.37 30.20
N ALA A 206 1.01 0.81 30.82
CA ALA A 206 -0.20 1.51 31.26
C ALA A 206 -1.11 1.87 30.07
N VAL A 207 -0.52 2.40 28.99
CA VAL A 207 -1.23 2.72 27.74
C VAL A 207 -1.84 1.47 27.10
N ALA A 208 -1.09 0.38 27.00
CA ALA A 208 -1.57 -0.87 26.43
C ALA A 208 -2.73 -1.47 27.25
N ARG A 209 -2.63 -1.47 28.59
CA ARG A 209 -3.72 -1.90 29.48
C ARG A 209 -4.97 -1.04 29.32
N ALA A 210 -4.79 0.29 29.33
CA ALA A 210 -5.88 1.24 29.13
C ALA A 210 -6.61 1.03 27.80
N ARG A 211 -5.85 0.73 26.73
CA ARG A 211 -6.42 0.36 25.43
C ARG A 211 -7.22 -0.95 25.50
N SER A 212 -6.66 -2.02 26.07
CA SER A 212 -7.35 -3.33 26.14
C SER A 212 -8.65 -3.20 26.90
N LEU A 213 -8.60 -2.60 28.09
CA LEU A 213 -9.77 -2.34 28.92
C LEU A 213 -10.82 -1.50 28.17
N GLY A 214 -10.39 -0.42 27.50
CA GLY A 214 -11.29 0.40 26.69
C GLY A 214 -11.96 -0.38 25.55
N ASN A 215 -11.24 -1.29 24.89
CA ASN A 215 -11.80 -2.14 23.82
C ASN A 215 -12.80 -3.15 24.38
N GLU A 216 -12.51 -3.77 25.52
CA GLU A 216 -13.41 -4.72 26.20
C GLU A 216 -14.71 -4.03 26.62
N LEU A 217 -14.61 -2.86 27.24
CA LEU A 217 -15.77 -2.04 27.63
C LEU A 217 -16.57 -1.57 26.40
N PHE A 218 -15.89 -1.18 25.31
CA PHE A 218 -16.53 -0.80 24.05
C PHE A 218 -17.34 -1.96 23.44
N ASN A 219 -16.75 -3.16 23.41
CA ASN A 219 -17.42 -4.37 22.91
C ASN A 219 -18.59 -4.80 23.79
N SER A 220 -18.54 -4.46 25.08
CA SER A 220 -19.61 -4.71 26.06
C SER A 220 -20.73 -3.65 26.01
N GLY A 221 -20.59 -2.61 25.17
CA GLY A 221 -21.55 -1.51 25.06
C GLY A 221 -21.42 -0.41 26.13
N ASN A 222 -20.46 -0.54 27.05
CA ASN A 222 -20.21 0.43 28.12
C ASN A 222 -19.35 1.60 27.62
N PHE A 223 -19.91 2.41 26.70
CA PHE A 223 -19.15 3.46 26.02
C PHE A 223 -18.63 4.58 26.94
N SER A 224 -19.33 4.88 28.03
CA SER A 224 -18.90 5.91 29.00
C SER A 224 -17.64 5.49 29.76
N GLU A 225 -17.61 4.26 30.25
CA GLU A 225 -16.45 3.69 30.94
C GLU A 225 -15.28 3.48 29.96
N ALA A 226 -15.57 3.08 28.72
CA ALA A 226 -14.56 2.99 27.66
C ALA A 226 -13.91 4.35 27.39
N CYS A 227 -14.67 5.46 27.37
CA CYS A 227 -14.11 6.81 27.25
C CYS A 227 -13.11 7.12 28.37
N LEU A 228 -13.44 6.76 29.61
CA LEU A 228 -12.58 6.97 30.77
C LEU A 228 -11.30 6.14 30.66
N ALA A 229 -11.42 4.85 30.31
CA ALA A 229 -10.27 3.96 30.12
C ALA A 229 -9.30 4.49 29.05
N TYR A 230 -9.80 4.89 27.87
CA TYR A 230 -8.95 5.52 26.86
C TYR A 230 -8.38 6.87 27.31
N GLY A 231 -9.13 7.63 28.11
CA GLY A 231 -8.67 8.86 28.75
C GLY A 231 -7.48 8.65 29.68
N GLU A 232 -7.50 7.60 30.50
CA GLU A 232 -6.35 7.24 31.35
C GLU A 232 -5.11 6.89 30.52
N GLY A 233 -5.29 6.18 29.40
CA GLY A 233 -4.20 5.93 28.45
C GLY A 233 -3.62 7.23 27.86
N LEU A 234 -4.48 8.18 27.52
CA LEU A 234 -4.06 9.48 26.97
C LEU A 234 -3.33 10.36 27.99
N LYS A 235 -3.59 10.22 29.30
CA LYS A 235 -2.77 10.89 30.33
C LYS A 235 -1.32 10.44 30.31
N GLN A 236 -1.09 9.16 29.99
CA GLN A 236 0.26 8.58 29.91
C GLN A 236 0.95 8.88 28.58
N HIS A 237 0.18 8.94 27.49
CA HIS A 237 0.68 9.24 26.15
C HIS A 237 -0.25 10.20 25.39
N PRO A 238 -0.13 11.53 25.63
CA PRO A 238 -1.03 12.54 25.07
C PRO A 238 -0.97 12.69 23.56
N THR A 239 -0.01 12.07 22.88
CA THR A 239 0.17 12.13 21.42
C THR A 239 -0.25 10.83 20.73
N ASN A 240 -1.07 9.98 21.37
CA ASN A 240 -1.49 8.70 20.77
C ASN A 240 -2.75 8.87 19.89
N LYS A 241 -2.57 8.91 18.57
CA LYS A 241 -3.67 9.03 17.58
C LYS A 241 -4.72 7.93 17.69
N VAL A 242 -4.31 6.70 18.05
CA VAL A 242 -5.22 5.55 18.11
C VAL A 242 -6.16 5.66 19.30
N LEU A 243 -5.65 6.07 20.47
CA LEU A 243 -6.49 6.27 21.65
C LEU A 243 -7.50 7.41 21.46
N TYR A 244 -7.08 8.54 20.87
CA TYR A 244 -8.02 9.60 20.49
C TYR A 244 -9.09 9.10 19.51
N GLY A 245 -8.68 8.34 18.50
CA GLY A 245 -9.62 7.71 17.57
C GLY A 245 -10.63 6.82 18.29
N ASN A 246 -10.18 5.90 19.14
CA ASN A 246 -11.06 4.98 19.86
C ASN A 246 -11.99 5.70 20.86
N ARG A 247 -11.49 6.72 21.56
CA ARG A 247 -12.32 7.55 22.43
C ARG A 247 -13.37 8.35 21.64
N ALA A 248 -13.01 8.88 20.48
CA ALA A 248 -13.99 9.48 19.56
C ALA A 248 -15.07 8.49 19.13
N ALA A 249 -14.74 7.20 18.96
CA ALA A 249 -15.74 6.16 18.66
C ALA A 249 -16.79 6.04 19.76
N CYS A 250 -16.33 6.08 21.01
CA CYS A 250 -17.18 6.02 22.18
C CYS A 250 -18.08 7.25 22.28
N TRP A 251 -17.53 8.46 22.11
CA TRP A 251 -18.30 9.70 22.07
C TRP A 251 -19.36 9.71 20.96
N PHE A 252 -19.01 9.20 19.78
CA PHE A 252 -19.94 9.01 18.67
C PHE A 252 -21.09 8.07 19.08
N LYS A 253 -20.81 6.91 19.68
CA LYS A 253 -21.86 5.99 20.13
C LYS A 253 -22.75 6.56 21.24
N LEU A 254 -22.22 7.46 22.07
CA LEU A 254 -22.94 8.20 23.11
C LEU A 254 -23.74 9.41 22.59
N GLY A 255 -23.66 9.71 21.30
CA GLY A 255 -24.31 10.89 20.71
C GLY A 255 -23.66 12.24 21.05
N GLN A 256 -22.46 12.24 21.63
CA GLN A 256 -21.69 13.44 21.96
C GLN A 256 -20.77 13.81 20.78
N TRP A 257 -21.38 14.25 19.67
CA TRP A 257 -20.70 14.43 18.38
C TRP A 257 -19.59 15.50 18.43
N GLU A 258 -19.78 16.57 19.18
CA GLU A 258 -18.80 17.66 19.34
C GLU A 258 -17.52 17.17 20.02
N LYS A 259 -17.65 16.36 21.09
CA LYS A 259 -16.48 15.77 21.76
C LYS A 259 -15.76 14.75 20.87
N SER A 260 -16.52 13.99 20.09
CA SER A 260 -15.95 13.09 19.08
C SER A 260 -15.15 13.86 18.01
N ILE A 261 -15.66 15.01 17.54
CA ILE A 261 -14.95 15.87 16.58
C ILE A 261 -13.65 16.39 17.18
N GLU A 262 -13.68 16.85 18.44
CA GLU A 262 -12.48 17.34 19.13
C GLU A 262 -11.40 16.26 19.21
N ASP A 263 -11.75 15.05 19.66
CA ASP A 263 -10.82 13.93 19.71
C ASP A 263 -10.32 13.52 18.30
N CYS A 264 -11.18 13.58 17.27
CA CYS A 264 -10.74 13.34 15.90
C CYS A 264 -9.76 14.42 15.42
N ASN A 265 -9.99 15.70 15.76
CA ASN A 265 -9.10 16.79 15.42
C ASN A 265 -7.72 16.61 16.08
N GLN A 266 -7.68 16.19 17.34
CA GLN A 266 -6.40 15.87 18.00
C GLN A 266 -5.69 14.71 17.29
N ALA A 267 -6.40 13.64 16.95
CA ALA A 267 -5.82 12.51 16.21
C ALA A 267 -5.27 12.91 14.83
N ILE A 268 -5.96 13.81 14.11
CA ILE A 268 -5.55 14.33 12.79
C ILE A 268 -4.39 15.31 12.92
N LYS A 269 -4.35 16.13 13.98
CA LYS A 269 -3.21 17.01 14.27
C LYS A 269 -1.93 16.22 14.51
N ILE A 270 -2.04 15.07 15.19
CA ILE A 270 -0.94 14.13 15.36
C ILE A 270 -0.62 13.45 14.04
N HIS A 271 -1.61 12.94 13.31
CA HIS A 271 -1.37 12.23 12.07
C HIS A 271 -2.40 12.62 11.01
N PRO A 272 -2.03 13.54 10.09
CA PRO A 272 -2.97 14.13 9.13
C PRO A 272 -3.74 13.11 8.30
N ASN A 273 -3.10 11.99 7.96
CA ASN A 273 -3.68 10.93 7.12
C ASN A 273 -4.31 9.79 7.94
N TYR A 274 -4.71 10.03 9.20
CA TYR A 274 -5.35 8.99 10.01
C TYR A 274 -6.82 8.78 9.60
N THR A 275 -7.03 7.89 8.63
CA THR A 275 -8.32 7.63 7.95
C THR A 275 -9.47 7.39 8.93
N LYS A 276 -9.25 6.61 10.00
CA LYS A 276 -10.29 6.32 11.00
C LYS A 276 -10.83 7.57 11.71
N ALA A 277 -9.96 8.55 12.01
CA ALA A 277 -10.38 9.81 12.60
C ALA A 277 -11.03 10.74 11.57
N LEU A 278 -10.54 10.75 10.33
CA LEU A 278 -11.14 11.53 9.24
C LEU A 278 -12.58 11.09 8.97
N LEU A 279 -12.81 9.78 8.77
CA LEU A 279 -14.13 9.19 8.56
C LEU A 279 -15.08 9.44 9.74
N ARG A 280 -14.57 9.35 10.97
CA ARG A 280 -15.40 9.55 12.17
C ARG A 280 -15.75 11.01 12.41
N ARG A 281 -14.84 11.94 12.09
CA ARG A 281 -15.13 13.38 12.12
C ARG A 281 -16.21 13.74 11.10
N ALA A 282 -16.07 13.22 9.89
CA ALA A 282 -17.06 13.35 8.83
C ALA A 282 -18.44 12.80 9.27
N ALA A 283 -18.43 11.64 9.93
CA ALA A 283 -19.63 11.04 10.51
C ALA A 283 -20.34 11.96 11.50
N CYS A 284 -19.58 12.59 12.41
CA CYS A 284 -20.14 13.56 13.35
C CYS A 284 -20.73 14.78 12.64
N TYR A 285 -20.02 15.37 11.67
CA TYR A 285 -20.53 16.52 10.93
C TYR A 285 -21.83 16.20 10.19
N GLY A 286 -21.94 15.00 9.63
CA GLY A 286 -23.17 14.52 9.02
C GLY A 286 -24.33 14.40 10.00
N LYS A 287 -24.09 13.84 11.19
CA LYS A 287 -25.10 13.76 12.27
C LYS A 287 -25.54 15.13 12.79
N MET A 288 -24.66 16.13 12.72
CA MET A 288 -24.94 17.51 13.14
C MET A 288 -25.51 18.40 12.01
N GLY A 289 -25.59 17.90 10.77
CA GLY A 289 -25.99 18.69 9.60
C GLY A 289 -25.01 19.80 9.19
N ARG A 290 -23.74 19.73 9.65
CA ARG A 290 -22.70 20.76 9.45
C ARG A 290 -21.64 20.33 8.42
N TRP A 291 -22.09 19.98 7.22
CA TRP A 291 -21.23 19.47 6.14
C TRP A 291 -20.17 20.48 5.68
N ALA A 292 -20.50 21.78 5.64
CA ALA A 292 -19.61 22.84 5.14
C ALA A 292 -18.35 23.10 6.01
N ALA A 293 -18.28 22.56 7.23
CA ALA A 293 -17.13 22.68 8.10
C ALA A 293 -16.03 21.64 7.81
N GLU A 294 -16.27 20.70 6.89
CA GLU A 294 -15.34 19.64 6.55
C GLU A 294 -14.30 20.12 5.52
N GLY A 295 -13.02 20.11 5.92
CA GLY A 295 -11.91 20.45 5.02
C GLY A 295 -11.58 19.33 4.01
N PRO A 296 -10.81 19.64 2.94
CA PRO A 296 -10.54 18.75 1.81
C PRO A 296 -10.05 17.34 2.16
N HIS A 297 -9.28 17.18 3.25
CA HIS A 297 -8.77 15.87 3.69
C HIS A 297 -9.84 14.93 4.30
N GLY A 298 -10.95 15.46 4.83
CA GLY A 298 -12.08 14.64 5.30
C GLY A 298 -12.88 14.07 4.12
N VAL A 299 -13.09 14.91 3.11
CA VAL A 299 -13.81 14.58 1.86
C VAL A 299 -13.10 13.49 1.06
N THR A 300 -11.77 13.53 0.99
CA THR A 300 -10.97 12.47 0.33
C THR A 300 -11.00 11.15 1.10
N ALA A 301 -11.01 11.16 2.44
CA ALA A 301 -11.16 9.95 3.24
C ALA A 301 -12.57 9.33 3.11
N LEU A 302 -13.63 10.16 3.10
CA LEU A 302 -15.00 9.74 2.80
C LEU A 302 -15.14 9.11 1.40
N ALA A 303 -14.38 9.60 0.42
CA ALA A 303 -14.36 9.06 -0.94
C ALA A 303 -13.60 7.72 -1.05
N GLN A 304 -12.74 7.39 -0.09
CA GLN A 304 -12.00 6.12 -0.02
C GLN A 304 -12.75 5.02 0.75
N ASP A 305 -13.70 5.37 1.63
CA ASP A 305 -14.48 4.41 2.43
C ASP A 305 -15.94 4.89 2.71
N PRO A 306 -16.87 4.78 1.74
CA PRO A 306 -18.22 5.35 1.86
C PRO A 306 -19.19 4.56 2.77
N VAL A 307 -18.75 3.47 3.41
CA VAL A 307 -19.66 2.48 4.00
C VAL A 307 -20.00 2.73 5.47
N ASN A 308 -19.22 3.51 6.22
CA ASN A 308 -19.38 3.58 7.68
C ASN A 308 -20.44 4.58 8.19
N LEU A 309 -21.33 5.08 7.32
CA LEU A 309 -22.24 6.19 7.63
C LEU A 309 -23.68 6.06 7.13
N ALA A 310 -24.14 4.86 6.79
CA ALA A 310 -25.54 4.64 6.38
C ALA A 310 -26.50 4.79 7.58
N GLY A 311 -26.88 6.04 7.88
CA GLY A 311 -27.93 6.39 8.82
C GLY A 311 -28.14 7.90 8.92
N GLY A 312 -28.69 8.54 7.88
CA GLY A 312 -29.23 9.92 7.92
C GLY A 312 -28.90 10.78 6.67
N PRO A 313 -29.82 11.64 6.19
CA PRO A 313 -29.88 12.02 4.76
C PRO A 313 -29.13 13.32 4.38
N ASN A 314 -28.88 13.45 3.07
CA ASN A 314 -28.42 14.61 2.28
C ASN A 314 -26.93 14.97 2.26
N ILE A 315 -26.23 14.52 1.22
CA ILE A 315 -24.87 14.96 0.81
C ILE A 315 -24.95 15.48 -0.63
N GLY A 316 -25.18 16.78 -0.79
CA GLY A 316 -25.24 17.45 -2.11
C GLY A 316 -24.23 18.59 -2.32
N ASN A 317 -23.44 18.97 -1.30
CA ASN A 317 -22.74 20.27 -1.30
C ASN A 317 -21.21 20.25 -1.11
N LEU A 318 -20.52 19.10 -1.21
CA LEU A 318 -19.09 19.02 -0.83
C LEU A 318 -18.07 19.06 -1.99
N GLN A 319 -18.49 19.07 -3.25
CA GLN A 319 -17.61 18.73 -4.38
C GLN A 319 -16.97 19.94 -5.09
N ARG A 320 -16.82 21.10 -4.42
CA ARG A 320 -16.44 22.36 -5.10
C ARG A 320 -15.12 23.04 -4.69
N SER A 321 -14.26 22.43 -3.87
CA SER A 321 -13.14 23.19 -3.26
C SER A 321 -11.78 22.51 -3.13
N SER A 322 -11.39 21.52 -3.94
CA SER A 322 -10.08 20.85 -3.75
C SER A 322 -9.29 20.43 -4.99
N GLU A 323 -9.31 21.23 -6.06
CA GLU A 323 -8.32 21.13 -7.14
C GLU A 323 -7.22 22.19 -6.95
N VAL A 324 -6.19 21.90 -6.16
CA VAL A 324 -4.80 22.42 -6.28
C VAL A 324 -3.97 21.64 -5.25
N CYS A 325 -2.80 21.13 -5.69
CA CYS A 325 -1.76 20.39 -4.95
C CYS A 325 -1.94 18.88 -4.78
N ALA A 326 -1.34 18.10 -5.70
CA ALA A 326 -0.29 17.11 -5.37
C ALA A 326 0.17 16.37 -6.65
N ASN A 327 1.16 16.93 -7.34
CA ASN A 327 2.12 16.14 -8.12
C ASN A 327 3.40 16.08 -7.28
N GLU A 328 3.83 14.89 -6.91
CA GLU A 328 5.23 14.39 -7.00
C GLU A 328 5.49 13.24 -6.01
N THR A 329 5.99 12.15 -6.60
CA THR A 329 6.79 11.07 -6.00
C THR A 329 6.23 10.27 -4.82
N LEU A 330 5.89 9.01 -5.08
CA LEU A 330 6.45 7.86 -4.35
C LEU A 330 6.15 6.56 -5.12
N ALA A 331 7.12 6.15 -5.94
CA ALA A 331 7.27 4.77 -6.37
C ALA A 331 7.95 3.99 -5.23
N HIS A 332 7.28 3.01 -4.63
CA HIS A 332 7.84 1.70 -4.26
C HIS A 332 6.81 0.79 -3.55
N ARG A 333 6.83 -0.48 -3.97
CA ARG A 333 6.26 -1.70 -3.35
C ARG A 333 4.74 -1.77 -3.21
N CYS A 334 4.13 -2.32 -4.25
CA CYS A 334 2.89 -3.07 -4.13
C CYS A 334 3.17 -4.33 -3.27
N GLN A 335 2.95 -4.24 -1.97
CA GLN A 335 2.72 -5.41 -1.11
C GLN A 335 1.21 -5.64 -1.09
N CYS A 336 0.74 -6.58 -1.91
CA CYS A 336 -0.62 -7.08 -1.80
C CYS A 336 -0.69 -8.02 -0.59
N ASN A 337 -1.31 -7.55 0.49
CA ASN A 337 -1.49 -8.32 1.72
C ASN A 337 -2.36 -9.57 1.47
N THR A 338 -1.96 -10.68 2.06
CA THR A 338 -2.66 -11.98 2.10
C THR A 338 -3.92 -11.96 2.99
N GLU A 339 -4.60 -10.82 3.13
CA GLU A 339 -5.75 -10.61 4.04
C GLU A 339 -7.08 -11.20 3.54
N ASP A 340 -7.11 -11.80 2.35
CA ASP A 340 -8.35 -12.37 1.78
C ASP A 340 -8.67 -13.80 2.24
N ILE A 341 -7.88 -14.38 3.15
CA ILE A 341 -8.20 -15.63 3.86
C ILE A 341 -8.13 -15.36 5.37
N ASP A 342 -9.22 -14.85 5.93
CA ASP A 342 -9.42 -14.82 7.38
C ASP A 342 -10.89 -15.12 7.71
N GLU A 343 -11.09 -16.18 8.50
CA GLU A 343 -12.36 -16.67 9.01
C GLU A 343 -12.86 -15.92 10.26
N SER A 344 -12.20 -14.84 10.71
CA SER A 344 -12.47 -14.26 12.04
C SER A 344 -13.29 -12.95 12.13
N SER A 345 -13.86 -12.40 11.05
CA SER A 345 -14.72 -11.19 11.15
C SER A 345 -16.05 -11.34 10.42
N ALA A 346 -17.05 -11.87 11.14
CA ALA A 346 -18.42 -12.01 10.67
C ALA A 346 -19.27 -10.79 11.04
N GLU A 347 -19.23 -9.74 10.23
CA GLU A 347 -20.37 -8.81 10.06
C GLU A 347 -20.51 -8.45 8.57
N GLY A 348 -21.67 -8.78 7.97
CA GLY A 348 -22.11 -8.23 6.67
C GLY A 348 -21.81 -9.02 5.38
N LEU A 349 -21.19 -10.20 5.44
CA LEU A 349 -21.01 -11.07 4.26
C LEU A 349 -22.22 -11.99 4.05
N CYS A 350 -22.76 -12.05 2.84
CA CYS A 350 -23.79 -13.01 2.45
C CYS A 350 -23.27 -13.96 1.36
N GLY A 351 -23.85 -15.15 1.23
CA GLY A 351 -23.51 -16.08 0.16
C GLY A 351 -23.82 -15.47 -1.21
N ALA A 352 -22.97 -15.72 -2.20
CA ALA A 352 -23.11 -15.10 -3.52
C ALA A 352 -24.44 -15.45 -4.23
N VAL A 353 -25.04 -16.61 -3.91
CA VAL A 353 -26.40 -16.97 -4.37
C VAL A 353 -27.44 -15.98 -3.84
N THR A 354 -27.42 -15.71 -2.52
CA THR A 354 -28.33 -14.75 -1.88
C THR A 354 -28.12 -13.35 -2.43
N TYR A 355 -26.85 -12.96 -2.62
CA TYR A 355 -26.51 -11.67 -3.21
C TYR A 355 -27.05 -11.51 -4.64
N ALA A 356 -26.82 -12.51 -5.50
CA ALA A 356 -27.26 -12.51 -6.90
C ALA A 356 -28.78 -12.48 -7.03
N LYS A 357 -29.52 -13.19 -6.16
CA LYS A 357 -30.99 -13.10 -6.12
C LYS A 357 -31.49 -11.70 -5.76
N ALA A 358 -30.73 -10.96 -4.97
CA ALA A 358 -31.10 -9.60 -4.53
C ALA A 358 -30.57 -8.50 -5.46
N ASN A 359 -29.64 -8.80 -6.39
CA ASN A 359 -28.98 -7.81 -7.24
C ASN A 359 -28.86 -8.35 -8.67
N ALA A 360 -29.53 -7.69 -9.61
CA ALA A 360 -29.39 -7.99 -11.03
C ALA A 360 -27.92 -7.82 -11.48
N MET A 361 -27.32 -8.90 -11.97
CA MET A 361 -25.96 -8.87 -12.49
C MET A 361 -25.93 -8.35 -13.93
N LEU A 362 -26.94 -8.71 -14.72
CA LEU A 362 -27.17 -8.22 -16.06
C LEU A 362 -28.36 -7.26 -16.05
N ILE A 363 -28.18 -6.06 -16.60
CA ILE A 363 -29.19 -4.99 -16.58
C ILE A 363 -29.43 -4.44 -17.98
N GLN A 364 -30.66 -4.04 -18.25
CA GLN A 364 -30.98 -3.22 -19.42
C GLN A 364 -30.85 -1.74 -19.07
N VAL A 365 -30.13 -1.01 -19.91
CA VAL A 365 -29.96 0.42 -19.77
C VAL A 365 -30.56 1.10 -20.99
N PRO A 366 -31.40 2.15 -20.79
CA PRO A 366 -31.90 2.92 -21.92
C PRO A 366 -30.74 3.59 -22.62
N VAL A 367 -30.77 3.51 -23.94
CA VAL A 367 -29.92 4.29 -24.81
C VAL A 367 -30.31 5.76 -24.62
N LEU A 368 -29.36 6.60 -24.26
CA LEU A 368 -29.66 7.98 -23.89
C LEU A 368 -30.28 8.71 -25.10
N GLY A 369 -31.44 9.33 -24.90
CA GLY A 369 -32.15 10.03 -25.98
C GLY A 369 -32.86 9.13 -27.00
N THR A 370 -32.97 7.82 -26.77
CA THR A 370 -33.83 6.94 -27.58
C THR A 370 -34.74 6.08 -26.69
N THR A 371 -35.67 5.34 -27.32
CA THR A 371 -36.54 4.38 -26.63
C THR A 371 -35.93 2.98 -26.53
N LYS A 372 -34.79 2.74 -27.16
CA LYS A 372 -34.12 1.43 -27.16
C LYS A 372 -33.35 1.19 -25.88
N LYS A 373 -33.14 -0.08 -25.58
CA LYS A 373 -32.39 -0.55 -24.41
C LYS A 373 -31.37 -1.57 -24.87
N PHE A 374 -30.19 -1.52 -24.26
CA PHE A 374 -29.15 -2.51 -24.49
C PHE A 374 -28.81 -3.22 -23.18
N TRP A 375 -28.23 -4.42 -23.30
CA TRP A 375 -27.80 -5.21 -22.15
C TRP A 375 -26.36 -4.86 -21.76
N ARG A 376 -26.12 -4.67 -20.47
CA ARG A 376 -24.78 -4.57 -19.90
C ARG A 376 -24.70 -5.24 -18.54
N LEU A 377 -23.47 -5.53 -18.10
CA LEU A 377 -23.25 -5.88 -16.70
C LEU A 377 -23.45 -4.66 -15.80
N SER A 378 -24.03 -4.91 -14.63
CA SER A 378 -24.08 -3.91 -13.57
C SER A 378 -22.67 -3.64 -13.02
N ASP A 379 -22.43 -2.44 -12.51
CA ASP A 379 -21.12 -2.06 -11.96
C ASP A 379 -20.71 -2.97 -10.78
N LYS A 380 -21.70 -3.50 -10.06
CA LYS A 380 -21.52 -4.50 -9.01
C LYS A 380 -21.01 -5.82 -9.59
N ALA A 381 -21.58 -6.29 -10.68
CA ALA A 381 -21.16 -7.51 -11.36
C ALA A 381 -19.74 -7.41 -11.94
N THR A 382 -19.38 -6.26 -12.53
CA THR A 382 -18.01 -6.03 -13.03
C THR A 382 -17.00 -6.05 -11.89
N MET A 383 -17.33 -5.45 -10.74
CA MET A 383 -16.47 -5.45 -9.55
C MET A 383 -16.28 -6.85 -8.97
N ILE A 384 -17.36 -7.64 -8.85
CA ILE A 384 -17.30 -9.01 -8.32
C ILE A 384 -16.42 -9.88 -9.23
N SER A 385 -16.66 -9.82 -10.54
CA SER A 385 -15.88 -10.54 -11.55
C SER A 385 -14.39 -10.23 -11.43
N ARG A 386 -14.05 -8.95 -11.24
CA ARG A 386 -12.67 -8.50 -11.11
C ARG A 386 -11.99 -8.96 -9.83
N LYS A 387 -12.67 -8.85 -8.67
CA LYS A 387 -12.11 -9.30 -7.40
C LYS A 387 -11.81 -10.79 -7.42
N LEU A 388 -12.69 -11.61 -7.99
CA LEU A 388 -12.45 -13.04 -8.13
C LEU A 388 -11.23 -13.34 -9.03
N ALA A 389 -11.08 -12.64 -10.16
CA ALA A 389 -9.93 -12.80 -11.03
C ALA A 389 -8.60 -12.43 -10.34
N LEU A 390 -8.60 -11.35 -9.54
CA LEU A 390 -7.44 -10.90 -8.77
C LEU A 390 -7.06 -11.88 -7.65
N ILE A 391 -8.05 -12.47 -6.96
CA ILE A 391 -7.81 -13.49 -5.93
C ILE A 391 -7.10 -14.71 -6.54
N LEU A 392 -7.54 -15.19 -7.71
CA LEU A 392 -6.88 -16.33 -8.35
C LEU A 392 -5.45 -15.97 -8.79
N LYS A 393 -5.27 -14.83 -9.47
CA LYS A 393 -3.94 -14.34 -9.90
C LYS A 393 -2.96 -14.23 -8.73
N SER A 394 -3.40 -13.74 -7.57
CA SER A 394 -2.52 -13.58 -6.39
C SER A 394 -2.05 -14.93 -5.84
N HIS A 395 -2.89 -15.96 -5.91
CA HIS A 395 -2.51 -17.33 -5.54
C HIS A 395 -1.61 -17.99 -6.59
N HIS A 396 -1.88 -17.78 -7.88
CA HIS A 396 -1.03 -18.27 -8.97
C HIS A 396 0.38 -17.70 -8.89
N ALA A 397 0.53 -16.43 -8.51
CA ALA A 397 1.83 -15.77 -8.31
C ALA A 397 2.71 -16.43 -7.22
N VAL A 398 2.10 -17.17 -6.27
CA VAL A 398 2.81 -17.94 -5.24
C VAL A 398 2.71 -19.46 -5.46
N CYS A 399 2.42 -19.88 -6.70
CA CYS A 399 2.29 -21.29 -7.12
C CYS A 399 1.27 -22.10 -6.31
N LYS A 400 0.13 -21.47 -5.98
CA LYS A 400 -1.00 -22.09 -5.30
C LYS A 400 -2.20 -22.20 -6.23
N TYR A 401 -2.79 -23.39 -6.28
CA TYR A 401 -3.91 -23.74 -7.18
C TYR A 401 -5.10 -24.30 -6.43
N LEU A 402 -6.31 -24.15 -6.95
CA LEU A 402 -7.49 -24.73 -6.29
C LEU A 402 -7.35 -26.26 -6.19
N SER A 403 -7.63 -26.79 -5.00
CA SER A 403 -7.65 -28.24 -4.75
C SER A 403 -8.87 -28.93 -5.39
N ALA A 404 -9.95 -28.16 -5.60
CA ALA A 404 -11.23 -28.61 -6.12
C ALA A 404 -11.89 -27.49 -6.95
N PRO A 405 -12.83 -27.83 -7.86
CA PRO A 405 -13.55 -26.85 -8.66
C PRO A 405 -14.21 -25.75 -7.83
N LEU A 406 -13.98 -24.48 -8.19
CA LEU A 406 -14.61 -23.34 -7.53
C LEU A 406 -16.13 -23.38 -7.77
N LYS A 407 -16.92 -23.33 -6.69
CA LYS A 407 -18.39 -23.31 -6.74
C LYS A 407 -18.93 -21.96 -6.29
N VAL A 408 -20.16 -21.65 -6.69
CA VAL A 408 -20.84 -20.41 -6.25
C VAL A 408 -21.02 -20.36 -4.73
N SER A 409 -21.23 -21.51 -4.08
CA SER A 409 -21.31 -21.60 -2.61
C SER A 409 -20.03 -21.21 -1.88
N ASN A 410 -18.89 -21.23 -2.58
CA ASN A 410 -17.61 -20.79 -2.03
C ASN A 410 -17.46 -19.27 -2.04
N VAL A 411 -18.28 -18.53 -2.79
CA VAL A 411 -18.14 -17.09 -2.94
C VAL A 411 -19.04 -16.37 -1.94
N TRP A 412 -18.43 -15.44 -1.19
CA TRP A 412 -19.11 -14.62 -0.19
C TRP A 412 -18.91 -13.15 -0.52
N ILE A 413 -19.99 -12.38 -0.47
CA ILE A 413 -20.03 -11.01 -0.96
C ILE A 413 -20.58 -10.11 0.14
N SER A 414 -19.88 -9.02 0.41
CA SER A 414 -20.37 -7.99 1.33
C SER A 414 -21.43 -7.15 0.64
N ILE A 415 -22.59 -7.05 1.27
CA ILE A 415 -23.71 -6.28 0.71
C ILE A 415 -23.37 -4.78 0.67
N SER A 416 -22.56 -4.29 1.61
CA SER A 416 -22.28 -2.88 1.80
C SER A 416 -21.00 -2.41 1.11
N THR A 417 -19.93 -3.21 1.10
CA THR A 417 -18.63 -2.83 0.50
C THR A 417 -18.35 -3.50 -0.84
N GLY A 418 -19.12 -4.54 -1.20
CA GLY A 418 -18.85 -5.35 -2.39
C GLY A 418 -17.50 -6.07 -2.33
N THR A 419 -16.93 -6.28 -1.14
CA THR A 419 -15.79 -7.19 -0.95
C THR A 419 -16.21 -8.61 -1.26
N VAL A 420 -15.31 -9.35 -1.91
CA VAL A 420 -15.53 -10.74 -2.29
C VAL A 420 -14.50 -11.57 -1.55
N LYS A 421 -14.94 -12.63 -0.87
CA LYS A 421 -14.08 -13.60 -0.21
C LYS A 421 -14.43 -15.01 -0.66
N LEU A 422 -13.44 -15.89 -0.65
CA LEU A 422 -13.63 -17.32 -0.89
C LEU A 422 -13.65 -18.06 0.46
N ARG A 423 -14.66 -18.89 0.71
CA ARG A 423 -14.79 -19.74 1.91
C ARG A 423 -14.94 -21.20 1.54
N GLY A 424 -14.39 -22.08 2.37
CA GLY A 424 -14.40 -23.53 2.11
C GLY A 424 -13.65 -23.92 0.83
N VAL A 425 -12.66 -23.10 0.45
CA VAL A 425 -11.75 -23.34 -0.68
C VAL A 425 -10.38 -23.64 -0.10
N SER A 426 -9.76 -24.73 -0.53
CA SER A 426 -8.37 -25.04 -0.18
C SER A 426 -7.49 -24.92 -1.42
N PHE A 427 -6.25 -24.51 -1.20
CA PHE A 427 -5.25 -24.38 -2.24
C PHE A 427 -4.14 -25.41 -2.03
N THR A 428 -3.67 -26.00 -3.11
CA THR A 428 -2.53 -26.91 -3.11
C THR A 428 -1.29 -26.16 -3.58
N SER A 429 -0.17 -26.33 -2.87
CA SER A 429 1.13 -25.78 -3.24
C SER A 429 1.91 -26.82 -4.04
N LYS A 430 2.34 -26.47 -5.25
CA LYS A 430 3.17 -27.32 -6.12
C LYS A 430 4.14 -26.45 -6.94
N GLN A 431 5.02 -27.09 -7.71
CA GLN A 431 5.73 -26.40 -8.78
C GLN A 431 4.75 -25.76 -9.76
N PHE A 432 5.21 -24.75 -10.49
CA PHE A 432 4.39 -24.03 -11.44
C PHE A 432 3.75 -24.97 -12.48
N ASP A 433 2.42 -24.90 -12.60
CA ASP A 433 1.62 -25.71 -13.51
C ASP A 433 0.56 -24.84 -14.21
N ILE A 434 0.76 -24.61 -15.51
CA ILE A 434 -0.14 -23.78 -16.34
C ILE A 434 -1.48 -24.46 -16.62
N GLU A 435 -1.58 -25.79 -16.54
CA GLU A 435 -2.85 -26.50 -16.73
C GLU A 435 -3.79 -26.24 -15.54
N ARG A 436 -3.23 -26.20 -14.33
CA ARG A 436 -3.98 -25.83 -13.12
C ARG A 436 -4.47 -24.39 -13.13
N VAL A 437 -3.66 -23.45 -13.61
CA VAL A 437 -4.07 -22.05 -13.85
C VAL A 437 -5.28 -22.01 -14.78
N ARG A 438 -5.20 -22.72 -15.92
CA ARG A 438 -6.30 -22.81 -16.91
C ARG A 438 -7.58 -23.34 -16.28
N ASP A 439 -7.47 -24.40 -15.48
CA ASP A 439 -8.62 -25.01 -14.83
C ASP A 439 -9.25 -24.06 -13.80
N ASP A 440 -8.46 -23.35 -13.01
CA ASP A 440 -8.95 -22.36 -12.05
C ASP A 440 -9.76 -21.25 -12.74
N TYR A 441 -9.29 -20.73 -13.88
CA TYR A 441 -10.04 -19.74 -14.65
C TYR A 441 -11.27 -20.29 -15.36
N LYS A 442 -11.25 -21.56 -15.81
CA LYS A 442 -12.47 -22.24 -16.30
C LYS A 442 -13.52 -22.37 -15.21
N HIS A 443 -13.12 -22.71 -13.99
CA HIS A 443 -14.02 -22.75 -12.84
C HIS A 443 -14.57 -21.35 -12.52
N LEU A 444 -13.72 -20.31 -12.56
CA LEU A 444 -14.17 -18.93 -12.41
C LEU A 444 -15.24 -18.57 -13.45
N SER A 445 -15.01 -18.87 -14.73
CA SER A 445 -15.99 -18.59 -15.80
C SER A 445 -17.35 -19.24 -15.52
N SER A 446 -17.33 -20.45 -14.96
CA SER A 446 -18.55 -21.20 -14.63
C SER A 446 -19.29 -20.53 -13.47
N VAL A 447 -18.57 -20.09 -12.43
CA VAL A 447 -19.14 -19.34 -11.30
C VAL A 447 -19.80 -18.04 -11.75
N LEU A 448 -19.14 -17.28 -12.63
CA LEU A 448 -19.66 -16.00 -13.12
C LEU A 448 -20.97 -16.17 -13.91
N LEU A 449 -21.03 -17.15 -14.82
CA LEU A 449 -22.25 -17.43 -15.58
C LEU A 449 -23.41 -17.91 -14.68
N VAL A 450 -23.11 -18.76 -13.68
CA VAL A 450 -24.14 -19.21 -12.74
C VAL A 450 -24.66 -18.05 -11.90
N LEU A 451 -23.81 -17.11 -11.47
CA LEU A 451 -24.26 -15.91 -10.76
C LEU A 451 -25.17 -15.03 -11.60
N ILE A 452 -24.86 -14.86 -12.89
CA ILE A 452 -25.71 -14.12 -13.83
C ILE A 452 -27.07 -14.80 -13.97
N SER A 453 -27.09 -16.11 -14.19
CA SER A 453 -28.33 -16.89 -14.30
C SER A 453 -29.17 -16.83 -13.01
N ILE A 454 -28.56 -16.96 -11.83
CA ILE A 454 -29.26 -16.85 -10.54
C ILE A 454 -29.88 -15.47 -10.34
N SER A 455 -29.26 -14.42 -10.86
CA SER A 455 -29.80 -13.05 -10.80
C SER A 455 -30.96 -12.80 -11.77
N GLY A 456 -31.37 -13.80 -12.55
CA GLY A 456 -32.39 -13.68 -13.60
C GLY A 456 -31.86 -13.12 -14.92
N GLY A 457 -30.53 -13.04 -15.10
CA GLY A 457 -29.92 -12.60 -16.34
C GLY A 457 -29.88 -13.69 -17.40
N ASP A 458 -30.19 -13.32 -18.65
CA ASP A 458 -30.09 -14.21 -19.81
C ASP A 458 -28.66 -14.24 -20.34
N ILE A 459 -28.00 -15.39 -20.23
CA ILE A 459 -26.62 -15.59 -20.69
C ILE A 459 -26.46 -15.50 -22.22
N THR A 460 -27.55 -15.57 -22.99
CA THR A 460 -27.52 -15.35 -24.45
C THR A 460 -27.50 -13.86 -24.82
N LYS A 461 -27.71 -12.98 -23.83
CA LYS A 461 -27.71 -11.53 -23.96
C LYS A 461 -26.49 -10.89 -23.30
N LEU A 462 -25.42 -11.66 -23.13
CA LEU A 462 -24.18 -11.11 -22.61
C LEU A 462 -23.63 -10.05 -23.58
N PRO A 463 -23.10 -8.95 -23.04
CA PRO A 463 -22.29 -8.01 -23.80
C PRO A 463 -21.16 -8.71 -24.56
N PRO A 464 -20.85 -8.33 -25.82
CA PRO A 464 -19.79 -8.95 -26.60
C PRO A 464 -18.42 -8.91 -25.90
N ASP A 465 -18.10 -7.82 -25.21
CA ASP A 465 -16.86 -7.67 -24.44
C ASP A 465 -16.76 -8.67 -23.29
N TYR A 466 -17.85 -8.89 -22.57
CA TYR A 466 -17.90 -9.87 -21.50
C TYR A 466 -17.98 -11.31 -22.03
N GLU A 467 -18.62 -11.54 -23.17
CA GLU A 467 -18.58 -12.82 -23.86
C GLU A 467 -17.14 -13.19 -24.26
N GLU A 468 -16.38 -12.24 -24.81
CA GLU A 468 -14.97 -12.44 -25.11
C GLU A 468 -14.14 -12.68 -23.84
N PHE A 469 -14.42 -11.97 -22.74
CA PHE A 469 -13.80 -12.25 -21.45
C PHE A 469 -14.08 -13.68 -20.96
N ILE A 470 -15.33 -14.15 -21.03
CA ILE A 470 -15.69 -15.53 -20.66
C ILE A 470 -15.00 -16.53 -21.59
N MET A 471 -14.89 -16.24 -22.88
CA MET A 471 -14.13 -17.06 -23.82
C MET A 471 -12.64 -17.12 -23.44
N LEU A 472 -12.02 -15.99 -23.09
CA LEU A 472 -10.64 -15.92 -22.63
C LEU A 472 -10.40 -16.83 -21.42
N LEU A 473 -11.27 -16.77 -20.42
CA LEU A 473 -11.20 -17.63 -19.23
C LEU A 473 -11.33 -19.13 -19.55
N ARG A 474 -11.97 -19.49 -20.66
CA ARG A 474 -12.24 -20.87 -21.09
C ARG A 474 -11.21 -21.41 -22.08
N ARG A 475 -10.27 -20.58 -22.56
CA ARG A 475 -9.26 -21.00 -23.54
C ARG A 475 -8.35 -22.09 -22.97
N ASN A 476 -8.18 -23.16 -23.74
CA ASN A 476 -7.21 -24.22 -23.42
C ASN A 476 -5.74 -23.81 -23.65
N THR A 477 -5.51 -22.68 -24.32
CA THR A 477 -4.18 -22.20 -24.72
C THR A 477 -3.65 -21.05 -23.85
N LEU A 478 -4.31 -20.74 -22.73
CA LEU A 478 -3.97 -19.63 -21.83
C LEU A 478 -2.51 -19.73 -21.35
N THR A 479 -1.79 -18.62 -21.44
CA THR A 479 -0.38 -18.44 -21.02
C THR A 479 -0.30 -17.52 -19.80
N VAL A 480 0.88 -17.45 -19.15
CA VAL A 480 1.08 -16.54 -17.99
C VAL A 480 0.88 -15.08 -18.36
N GLN A 481 1.25 -14.70 -19.58
CA GLN A 481 1.01 -13.36 -20.12
C GLN A 481 -0.50 -13.06 -20.22
N ASP A 482 -1.33 -14.08 -20.47
CA ASP A 482 -2.78 -13.91 -20.54
C ASP A 482 -3.43 -13.64 -19.17
N GLU A 483 -2.82 -14.02 -18.03
CA GLU A 483 -3.34 -13.65 -16.70
C GLU A 483 -3.36 -12.13 -16.48
N PHE A 484 -2.38 -11.43 -17.05
CA PHE A 484 -2.35 -9.97 -17.04
C PHE A 484 -3.56 -9.41 -17.79
N LEU A 485 -3.89 -10.00 -18.95
CA LEU A 485 -5.05 -9.61 -19.75
C LEU A 485 -6.36 -9.92 -19.04
N ILE A 486 -6.45 -11.02 -18.29
CA ILE A 486 -7.66 -11.41 -17.54
C ILE A 486 -8.03 -10.36 -16.50
N VAL A 487 -7.09 -9.94 -15.65
CA VAL A 487 -7.44 -9.01 -14.55
C VAL A 487 -7.63 -7.57 -15.01
N ASN A 488 -7.04 -7.22 -16.15
CA ASN A 488 -7.14 -5.91 -16.76
C ASN A 488 -8.22 -5.83 -17.85
N ASN A 489 -8.95 -6.92 -18.12
CA ASN A 489 -9.91 -6.96 -19.23
C ASN A 489 -10.94 -5.81 -19.14
N SER A 490 -11.25 -5.17 -20.26
CA SER A 490 -12.18 -4.04 -20.33
C SER A 490 -13.57 -4.37 -19.80
N ALA A 491 -14.01 -5.62 -19.95
CA ALA A 491 -15.29 -6.11 -19.48
C ALA A 491 -15.41 -6.07 -17.93
N LEU A 492 -14.27 -6.00 -17.23
CA LEU A 492 -14.19 -5.88 -15.77
C LEU A 492 -14.17 -4.42 -15.27
N LEU A 493 -14.23 -3.44 -16.16
CA LEU A 493 -14.21 -2.02 -15.83
C LEU A 493 -15.64 -1.44 -15.78
N PRO A 494 -16.00 -0.69 -14.72
CA PRO A 494 -17.21 0.13 -14.72
C PRO A 494 -17.17 1.16 -15.85
N MET A 495 -18.33 1.53 -16.38
CA MET A 495 -18.45 2.46 -17.51
C MET A 495 -17.68 3.77 -17.32
N LYS A 496 -17.81 4.40 -16.15
CA LYS A 496 -17.12 5.65 -15.81
C LYS A 496 -15.58 5.55 -15.92
N ASN A 497 -15.01 4.36 -15.71
CA ASN A 497 -13.57 4.15 -15.75
C ASN A 497 -13.07 3.78 -17.16
N ARG A 498 -13.94 3.25 -18.05
CA ARG A 498 -13.54 2.84 -19.40
C ARG A 498 -13.00 4.03 -20.22
N THR A 499 -13.63 5.20 -20.11
CA THR A 499 -13.17 6.43 -20.76
C THR A 499 -11.81 6.90 -20.25
N GLU A 500 -11.60 6.85 -18.94
CA GLU A 500 -10.32 7.22 -18.36
C GLU A 500 -9.21 6.26 -18.81
N VAL A 501 -9.48 4.96 -18.81
CA VAL A 501 -8.53 3.94 -19.28
C VAL A 501 -8.22 4.15 -20.76
N PHE A 502 -9.25 4.34 -21.60
CA PHE A 502 -9.07 4.63 -23.01
C PHE A 502 -8.10 5.80 -23.23
N LEU A 503 -8.32 6.93 -22.56
CA LEU A 503 -7.46 8.10 -22.68
C LEU A 503 -6.03 7.84 -22.20
N MET A 504 -5.84 7.08 -21.12
CA MET A 504 -4.51 6.70 -20.64
C MET A 504 -3.75 5.83 -21.66
N LEU A 505 -4.41 4.84 -22.27
CA LEU A 505 -3.83 4.02 -23.34
C LEU A 505 -3.50 4.86 -24.57
N CYS A 506 -4.40 5.78 -24.94
CA CYS A 506 -4.19 6.73 -26.03
C CYS A 506 -2.93 7.58 -25.80
N ASP A 507 -2.77 8.13 -24.60
CA ASP A 507 -1.62 8.95 -24.24
C ASP A 507 -0.32 8.14 -24.23
N LYS A 508 -0.36 6.89 -23.76
CA LYS A 508 0.79 5.98 -23.81
C LYS A 508 1.22 5.73 -25.26
N ILE A 509 0.28 5.39 -26.15
CA ILE A 509 0.58 5.14 -27.56
C ILE A 509 1.09 6.40 -28.27
N ASN A 510 0.44 7.55 -28.02
CA ASN A 510 0.70 8.75 -28.80
C ASN A 510 1.84 9.60 -28.26
N LYS A 511 1.86 9.85 -26.95
CA LYS A 511 2.81 10.75 -26.30
C LYS A 511 4.03 10.01 -25.78
N TYR A 512 3.87 8.87 -25.13
CA TYR A 512 5.00 8.16 -24.51
C TYR A 512 5.85 7.42 -25.55
N LEU A 513 5.23 6.53 -26.33
CA LEU A 513 5.94 5.77 -27.37
C LEU A 513 6.45 6.68 -28.50
N GLY A 514 5.84 7.85 -28.71
CA GLY A 514 6.29 8.79 -29.73
C GLY A 514 7.66 9.46 -29.47
N ARG A 515 8.18 9.42 -28.23
CA ARG A 515 9.36 10.19 -27.79
C ARG A 515 10.71 9.60 -28.19
N THR A 516 10.80 8.28 -28.36
CA THR A 516 12.06 7.59 -28.66
C THR A 516 11.99 6.89 -30.02
N LYS A 517 13.13 6.70 -30.69
CA LYS A 517 13.17 6.00 -31.99
C LYS A 517 12.65 4.56 -31.90
N ASP A 518 12.98 3.85 -30.81
CA ASP A 518 12.46 2.50 -30.53
C ASP A 518 10.95 2.52 -30.25
N GLY A 519 10.48 3.48 -29.44
CA GLY A 519 9.05 3.66 -29.17
C GLY A 519 8.24 3.97 -30.42
N GLN A 520 8.79 4.72 -31.39
CA GLN A 520 8.11 5.01 -32.65
C GLN A 520 7.89 3.74 -33.49
N ALA A 521 8.84 2.79 -33.46
CA ALA A 521 8.68 1.49 -34.10
C ALA A 521 7.58 0.65 -33.42
N LYS A 522 7.56 0.60 -32.08
CA LYS A 522 6.49 -0.04 -31.30
C LYS A 522 5.12 0.58 -31.58
N LYS A 523 5.04 1.92 -31.55
CA LYS A 523 3.83 2.69 -31.90
C LYS A 523 3.32 2.28 -33.29
N LYS A 524 4.19 2.20 -34.30
CA LYS A 524 3.79 1.81 -35.66
C LYS A 524 3.19 0.40 -35.69
N ARG A 525 3.79 -0.57 -34.99
CA ARG A 525 3.30 -1.95 -34.88
C ARG A 525 1.96 -2.06 -34.13
N ILE A 526 1.82 -1.33 -33.02
CA ILE A 526 0.56 -1.26 -32.28
C ILE A 526 -0.52 -0.68 -33.17
N LEU A 527 -0.27 0.48 -33.77
CA LEU A 527 -1.24 1.16 -34.62
C LEU A 527 -1.67 0.33 -35.83
N SER A 528 -0.79 -0.49 -36.41
CA SER A 528 -1.17 -1.38 -37.54
C SER A 528 -2.09 -2.52 -37.15
N LYS A 529 -2.18 -2.87 -35.87
CA LYS A 529 -3.05 -3.95 -35.36
C LYS A 529 -4.41 -3.44 -34.90
N LEU A 530 -4.57 -2.12 -34.70
CA LEU A 530 -5.84 -1.56 -34.24
C LEU A 530 -6.84 -1.46 -35.39
N PRO A 531 -8.11 -1.89 -35.18
CA PRO A 531 -9.14 -1.91 -36.22
C PRO A 531 -9.49 -0.51 -36.76
N TYR A 532 -9.22 0.54 -35.98
CA TYR A 532 -9.73 1.90 -36.22
C TYR A 532 -8.64 2.99 -36.23
N LYS A 533 -7.43 2.66 -36.67
CA LYS A 533 -6.20 3.47 -36.50
C LYS A 533 -6.33 4.99 -36.68
N LYS A 534 -7.12 5.47 -37.66
CA LYS A 534 -7.22 6.90 -37.98
C LYS A 534 -8.28 7.65 -37.16
N ASP A 535 -9.28 6.94 -36.66
CA ASP A 535 -10.50 7.54 -36.14
C ASP A 535 -10.47 7.63 -34.60
N TRP A 536 -9.83 6.67 -33.94
CA TRP A 536 -9.74 6.68 -32.48
C TRP A 536 -8.85 7.82 -31.95
N LEU A 537 -7.91 8.33 -32.76
CA LEU A 537 -7.09 9.48 -32.36
C LEU A 537 -7.96 10.74 -32.24
N ASP A 538 -8.82 10.98 -33.22
CA ASP A 538 -9.78 12.08 -33.20
C ASP A 538 -10.80 11.90 -32.05
N THR A 539 -11.23 10.65 -31.82
CA THR A 539 -12.04 10.25 -30.66
C THR A 539 -11.38 10.63 -29.34
N ALA A 540 -10.09 10.32 -29.18
CA ALA A 540 -9.33 10.59 -27.96
C ALA A 540 -9.13 12.10 -27.74
N VAL A 541 -8.90 12.87 -28.80
CA VAL A 541 -8.79 14.33 -28.73
C VAL A 541 -10.13 14.93 -28.29
N ALA A 542 -11.24 14.51 -28.89
CA ALA A 542 -12.58 14.91 -28.51
C ALA A 542 -12.86 14.56 -27.04
N ASN A 543 -12.66 13.30 -26.63
CA ASN A 543 -12.86 12.83 -25.25
C ASN A 543 -11.98 13.58 -24.23
N THR A 544 -10.77 13.99 -24.62
CA THR A 544 -9.91 14.82 -23.76
C THR A 544 -10.52 16.20 -23.55
N GLN A 545 -10.96 16.86 -24.63
CA GLN A 545 -11.60 18.18 -24.57
C GLN A 545 -12.90 18.13 -23.76
N ILE A 546 -13.65 17.03 -23.89
CA ILE A 546 -14.89 16.82 -23.16
C ILE A 546 -14.61 16.51 -21.71
N ASN A 547 -13.64 15.68 -21.36
CA ASN A 547 -13.30 15.48 -19.95
C ASN A 547 -12.83 16.78 -19.30
N GLN A 548 -12.02 17.59 -19.98
CA GLN A 548 -11.66 18.93 -19.52
C GLN A 548 -12.91 19.82 -19.34
N TRP A 549 -13.86 19.75 -20.27
CA TRP A 549 -15.12 20.48 -20.17
C TRP A 549 -16.09 19.93 -19.11
N VAL A 550 -16.19 18.62 -18.93
CA VAL A 550 -17.01 17.92 -17.93
C VAL A 550 -16.49 18.23 -16.54
N VAL A 551 -15.18 18.18 -16.31
CA VAL A 551 -14.55 18.62 -15.06
C VAL A 551 -14.92 20.07 -14.74
N ASN A 552 -14.90 20.94 -15.75
CA ASN A 552 -15.25 22.36 -15.58
C ASN A 552 -16.75 22.63 -15.35
N VAL A 553 -17.65 21.72 -15.77
CA VAL A 553 -19.10 21.99 -15.80
C VAL A 553 -19.92 20.90 -15.08
N GLN A 554 -19.28 19.98 -14.34
CA GLN A 554 -19.89 18.85 -13.62
C GLN A 554 -21.01 19.24 -12.64
N ASN A 555 -21.08 20.50 -12.23
CA ASN A 555 -22.16 21.01 -11.37
C ASN A 555 -23.37 21.60 -12.13
N LYS A 556 -23.37 21.63 -13.47
CA LYS A 556 -24.35 22.38 -14.28
C LYS A 556 -25.19 21.50 -15.22
N TYR A 557 -24.73 20.29 -15.56
CA TYR A 557 -25.25 19.52 -16.71
C TYR A 557 -26.35 18.49 -16.45
N GLU A 558 -27.10 18.61 -15.36
CA GLU A 558 -28.42 17.98 -15.23
C GLU A 558 -29.55 18.82 -15.86
N ARG A 559 -29.26 19.95 -16.52
CA ARG A 559 -30.28 20.97 -16.77
C ARG A 559 -30.88 21.03 -18.18
N THR A 560 -30.29 20.47 -19.24
CA THR A 560 -30.93 20.50 -20.58
C THR A 560 -30.71 19.24 -21.43
N GLN A 561 -31.71 18.95 -22.27
CA GLN A 561 -31.71 17.87 -23.26
C GLN A 561 -30.61 18.04 -24.33
N TYR A 562 -30.20 19.28 -24.62
CA TYR A 562 -29.14 19.62 -25.58
C TYR A 562 -27.74 19.25 -25.08
N ASP A 563 -27.51 19.34 -23.76
CA ASP A 563 -26.22 19.00 -23.16
C ASP A 563 -26.01 17.48 -23.07
N GLN A 564 -27.10 16.75 -22.83
CA GLN A 564 -27.14 15.29 -22.92
C GLN A 564 -26.94 14.82 -24.37
N LEU A 565 -27.54 15.51 -25.35
CA LEU A 565 -27.30 15.29 -26.78
C LEU A 565 -25.84 15.52 -27.18
N ARG A 566 -25.16 16.52 -26.58
CA ARG A 566 -23.73 16.79 -26.81
C ARG A 566 -22.83 15.71 -26.19
N LEU A 567 -23.14 15.26 -24.97
CA LEU A 567 -22.43 14.14 -24.32
C LEU A 567 -22.53 12.87 -25.18
N ASN A 568 -23.73 12.56 -25.68
CA ASN A 568 -23.98 11.44 -26.58
C ASN A 568 -23.25 11.57 -27.92
N ARG A 569 -23.27 12.75 -28.55
CA ARG A 569 -22.59 13.00 -29.84
C ARG A 569 -21.08 12.75 -29.81
N ASN A 570 -20.45 12.86 -28.65
CA ASN A 570 -19.02 12.71 -28.54
C ASN A 570 -18.53 11.26 -28.37
N VAL A 571 -19.42 10.35 -27.95
CA VAL A 571 -19.17 8.90 -28.04
C VAL A 571 -19.27 8.42 -29.50
N ARG A 572 -19.88 9.22 -30.40
CA ARG A 572 -20.16 8.89 -31.82
C ARG A 572 -18.99 9.09 -32.80
N SER A 573 -17.74 8.95 -32.38
CA SER A 573 -16.61 9.17 -33.32
C SER A 573 -16.34 7.99 -34.27
N HIS A 574 -17.26 7.03 -34.35
CA HIS A 574 -17.31 6.06 -35.44
C HIS A 574 -18.62 6.12 -36.26
N MET A 575 -18.40 6.61 -37.48
CA MET A 575 -18.98 6.25 -38.79
C MET A 575 -20.41 6.65 -39.22
N HIS A 576 -20.39 7.23 -40.43
CA HIS A 576 -21.49 7.36 -41.38
C HIS A 576 -22.15 6.00 -41.67
N ASP A 577 -23.48 6.02 -41.82
CA ASP A 577 -24.39 4.91 -42.23
C ASP A 577 -25.08 4.06 -41.17
N TYR A 578 -25.09 4.46 -39.90
CA TYR A 578 -25.99 3.85 -38.91
C TYR A 578 -27.21 4.73 -38.62
N ASN A 579 -28.42 4.14 -38.69
CA ASN A 579 -29.64 4.79 -38.22
C ASN A 579 -29.51 5.12 -36.72
N ASP A 580 -29.91 6.35 -36.33
CA ASP A 580 -29.70 6.95 -34.99
C ASP A 580 -30.09 6.03 -33.83
N ASP A 581 -31.06 5.14 -34.03
CA ASP A 581 -31.56 4.25 -32.98
C ASP A 581 -30.61 3.08 -32.64
N ASN A 582 -29.71 2.62 -33.53
CA ASN A 582 -28.82 1.46 -33.26
C ASN A 582 -27.42 1.86 -32.79
N ILE A 583 -27.10 3.15 -32.79
CA ILE A 583 -25.72 3.64 -32.63
C ILE A 583 -25.14 3.32 -31.25
N GLU A 584 -25.89 3.48 -30.14
CA GLU A 584 -25.32 3.19 -28.81
C GLU A 584 -25.13 1.69 -28.55
N GLU A 585 -25.96 0.82 -29.14
CA GLU A 585 -25.75 -0.63 -29.05
C GLU A 585 -24.50 -1.03 -29.84
N VAL A 586 -24.30 -0.47 -31.04
CA VAL A 586 -23.07 -0.66 -31.83
C VAL A 586 -21.84 -0.09 -31.11
N LEU A 587 -21.93 1.09 -30.51
CA LEU A 587 -20.81 1.71 -29.77
C LEU A 587 -20.46 0.95 -28.48
N TYR A 588 -21.45 0.39 -27.79
CA TYR A 588 -21.19 -0.49 -26.64
C TYR A 588 -20.50 -1.80 -27.07
N CYS A 589 -20.70 -2.24 -28.30
CA CYS A 589 -20.00 -3.41 -28.85
C CYS A 589 -18.59 -3.04 -29.33
N GLU A 590 -18.45 -2.01 -30.18
CA GLU A 590 -17.18 -1.69 -30.86
C GLU A 590 -16.15 -0.99 -29.95
N TRP A 591 -16.59 -0.21 -28.97
CA TRP A 591 -15.68 0.60 -28.16
C TRP A 591 -14.92 -0.22 -27.11
N PRO A 592 -15.56 -1.17 -26.39
CA PRO A 592 -14.84 -2.15 -25.60
C PRO A 592 -13.95 -3.06 -26.45
N GLU A 593 -14.34 -3.40 -27.67
CA GLU A 593 -13.49 -4.16 -28.61
C GLU A 593 -12.22 -3.39 -28.97
N LEU A 594 -12.34 -2.12 -29.37
CA LEU A 594 -11.18 -1.27 -29.60
C LEU A 594 -10.30 -1.16 -28.35
N LEU A 595 -10.91 -0.99 -27.18
CA LEU A 595 -10.18 -0.93 -25.92
C LEU A 595 -9.42 -2.24 -25.65
N MET A 596 -10.05 -3.39 -25.89
CA MET A 596 -9.42 -4.70 -25.79
C MET A 596 -8.25 -4.84 -26.76
N GLU A 597 -8.42 -4.44 -28.03
CA GLU A 597 -7.35 -4.51 -29.03
C GLU A 597 -6.18 -3.58 -28.70
N MET A 598 -6.45 -2.39 -28.18
CA MET A 598 -5.39 -1.49 -27.65
C MET A 598 -4.62 -2.13 -26.52
N MET A 599 -5.31 -2.76 -25.57
CA MET A 599 -4.68 -3.44 -24.44
C MET A 599 -3.86 -4.64 -24.89
N LYS A 600 -4.41 -5.51 -25.75
CA LYS A 600 -3.70 -6.66 -26.32
C LYS A 600 -2.45 -6.22 -27.09
N ALA A 601 -2.56 -5.20 -27.92
CA ALA A 601 -1.44 -4.70 -28.72
C ALA A 601 -0.34 -4.08 -27.86
N LEU A 602 -0.69 -3.31 -26.83
CA LEU A 602 0.29 -2.75 -25.88
C LEU A 602 0.93 -3.85 -25.01
N HIS A 603 0.15 -4.84 -24.58
CA HIS A 603 0.66 -5.98 -23.82
C HIS A 603 1.66 -6.81 -24.64
N ALA A 604 1.35 -7.09 -25.91
CA ALA A 604 2.25 -7.82 -26.81
C ALA A 604 3.60 -7.09 -27.06
N GLU A 605 3.68 -5.79 -26.79
CA GLU A 605 4.90 -4.99 -26.86
C GLU A 605 5.51 -4.72 -25.47
N SER A 606 4.98 -5.36 -24.41
CA SER A 606 5.36 -5.23 -23.00
C SER A 606 5.23 -3.81 -22.44
N GLU A 607 4.31 -3.00 -22.98
CA GLU A 607 4.16 -1.58 -22.63
C GLU A 607 3.16 -1.30 -21.49
N LEU A 608 2.49 -2.33 -20.98
CA LEU A 608 1.56 -2.21 -19.85
C LEU A 608 2.17 -2.66 -18.53
N GLU A 609 3.25 -3.44 -18.54
CA GLU A 609 3.92 -3.91 -17.34
C GLU A 609 4.63 -2.76 -16.60
N CYS A 610 4.55 -2.78 -15.28
CA CYS A 610 5.04 -1.79 -14.32
C CYS A 610 4.60 -0.34 -14.61
N THR A 611 3.45 -0.14 -15.27
CA THR A 611 2.92 1.20 -15.58
C THR A 611 1.85 1.68 -14.60
N ASP A 612 1.57 2.98 -14.58
CA ASP A 612 0.45 3.54 -13.82
C ASP A 612 -0.91 2.97 -14.28
N ILE A 613 -1.01 2.51 -15.52
CA ILE A 613 -2.20 1.81 -16.04
C ILE A 613 -2.37 0.49 -15.28
N GLN A 614 -1.28 -0.29 -15.13
CA GLN A 614 -1.27 -1.48 -14.27
C GLN A 614 -1.53 -1.11 -12.80
N ASN A 615 -0.84 -0.12 -12.24
CA ASN A 615 -1.00 0.21 -10.82
C ASN A 615 -2.42 0.69 -10.49
N LYS A 616 -3.08 1.38 -11.42
CA LYS A 616 -4.43 1.94 -11.23
C LYS A 616 -5.54 0.93 -11.53
N PHE A 617 -5.29 -0.05 -12.39
CA PHE A 617 -6.31 -1.01 -12.86
C PHE A 617 -5.98 -2.51 -12.66
N GLY A 618 -4.86 -2.85 -12.03
CA GLY A 618 -4.46 -4.23 -11.67
C GLY A 618 -3.52 -4.88 -12.69
#